data_AF-A0A7C8CHQ7-F1
#
_entry.id   AF-A0A7C8CHQ7-F1
#
_cell.length_a   1.000
_cell.length_b   1.000
_cell.length_c   1.000
_cell.angle_alpha   90.00
_cell.angle_beta   90.00
_cell.angle_gamma   90.00
#
_symmetry.space_group_name_H-M   'P 1'
#
loop_
_entity.id
_entity.type
_entity.pdbx_description
1 polymer ?
#
loop_
_entity_poly.entity_id
_entity_poly.type
_entity_poly.pdbx_seq_one_letter_code
_entity_poly.pdbx_strand_id
1 'polypeptide(L)'
;MAIHRRTSHDDFGQGPEIRIAGAIRSSKSIGIEVNNDQTRSHRAKSQPTTREEERWLEPTFFIDWKSSPVLEFSRRETAGATSNRERAIRLFYAVRDGFRYDPYSVSRHAEDYRASAIAQTSRAFCGPKAIFLTAVARAAGVPARIGFADVRNHLATPKLLERMGTDIFVFHGYCELYIEGQWLKVAPTFNRELCERFGVKTQEFDGRADALLQPFDAEGRRHMEYVNDRGIFDDVPFEEMMRVFEEIYGPGIADLSKESDPAFQT
;
A
#
# COMPACT_ATOMS: atom_id res chain seq x y z
N MET A 1 63.36 32.88 5.89
CA MET A 1 64.12 32.14 6.92
C MET A 1 63.07 31.40 7.76
N ALA A 2 62.96 30.06 7.81
CA ALA A 2 63.96 28.97 7.70
C ALA A 2 65.01 29.03 8.84
N ILE A 3 65.42 27.94 9.50
CA ILE A 3 65.53 26.51 9.08
C ILE A 3 65.03 25.52 10.18
N HIS A 4 64.73 24.27 9.79
CA HIS A 4 64.36 23.08 10.58
C HIS A 4 65.24 22.68 11.78
N ARG A 5 64.71 21.76 12.63
CA ARG A 5 65.27 20.39 12.84
C ARG A 5 64.15 19.33 13.03
N ARG A 6 64.49 18.04 12.78
CA ARG A 6 63.69 16.79 12.96
C ARG A 6 64.20 16.04 14.23
N THR A 7 63.71 14.89 14.72
CA THR A 7 62.76 13.80 14.31
C THR A 7 61.62 13.65 15.35
N SER A 8 60.75 12.63 15.47
CA SER A 8 60.53 11.25 14.94
C SER A 8 59.00 11.03 14.66
N HIS A 9 58.34 9.88 14.38
CA HIS A 9 58.58 8.41 14.47
C HIS A 9 58.51 7.83 15.91
N ASP A 10 57.99 6.62 16.20
CA ASP A 10 57.52 5.47 15.39
C ASP A 10 56.10 4.96 15.79
N ASP A 11 55.62 3.90 15.12
CA ASP A 11 54.55 2.94 15.47
C ASP A 11 53.16 3.39 15.94
N PHE A 12 52.16 3.15 15.07
CA PHE A 12 50.83 2.66 15.46
C PHE A 12 50.57 1.33 14.75
N GLY A 13 50.52 0.24 15.52
CA GLY A 13 50.42 -1.13 14.99
C GLY A 13 49.07 -1.47 14.34
N GLN A 14 49.11 -2.37 13.36
CA GLN A 14 47.92 -2.86 12.66
C GLN A 14 47.13 -3.87 13.52
N GLY A 15 45.85 -3.58 13.78
CA GLY A 15 44.86 -4.56 14.23
C GLY A 15 44.29 -5.37 13.07
N PRO A 16 43.79 -6.61 13.28
CA PRO A 16 43.54 -7.55 12.19
C PRO A 16 42.26 -7.26 11.37
N GLU A 17 42.38 -7.37 10.03
CA GLU A 17 41.23 -7.47 9.12
C GLU A 17 40.43 -8.76 9.39
N ILE A 18 39.18 -8.64 9.84
CA ILE A 18 38.25 -9.78 9.87
C ILE A 18 37.69 -10.00 8.47
N ARG A 19 38.35 -10.86 7.69
CA ARG A 19 37.93 -11.22 6.32
C ARG A 19 36.71 -12.16 6.35
N ILE A 20 35.51 -11.59 6.27
CA ILE A 20 34.28 -12.35 6.03
C ILE A 20 34.21 -12.76 4.56
N ALA A 21 34.77 -13.93 4.25
CA ALA A 21 34.62 -14.57 2.94
C ALA A 21 33.26 -15.31 2.88
N GLY A 22 32.27 -14.74 2.19
CA GLY A 22 30.87 -15.16 2.32
C GLY A 22 29.98 -14.93 1.09
N ALA A 23 30.49 -15.20 -0.11
CA ALA A 23 29.71 -15.38 -1.35
C ALA A 23 28.48 -14.46 -1.56
N ILE A 24 28.72 -13.18 -1.90
CA ILE A 24 27.68 -12.34 -2.52
C ILE A 24 27.20 -13.05 -3.80
N ARG A 25 25.99 -13.61 -3.76
CA ARG A 25 25.34 -14.08 -4.98
C ARG A 25 25.03 -12.86 -5.84
N SER A 26 25.55 -12.83 -7.06
CA SER A 26 25.18 -11.81 -8.04
C SER A 26 23.66 -11.83 -8.22
N SER A 27 23.01 -10.80 -7.69
CA SER A 27 21.62 -10.50 -8.02
C SER A 27 21.58 -10.19 -9.51
N LYS A 28 20.97 -11.08 -10.30
CA LYS A 28 20.62 -10.74 -11.67
C LYS A 28 19.68 -9.55 -11.59
N SER A 29 20.14 -8.40 -12.08
CA SER A 29 19.28 -7.24 -12.30
C SER A 29 18.20 -7.63 -13.30
N ILE A 30 17.03 -8.04 -12.81
CA ILE A 30 15.85 -8.19 -13.66
C ILE A 30 15.51 -6.78 -14.11
N GLY A 31 15.86 -6.48 -15.37
CA GLY A 31 15.57 -5.19 -15.99
C GLY A 31 14.07 -5.07 -16.23
N ILE A 32 13.34 -4.68 -15.19
CA ILE A 32 12.00 -4.13 -15.33
C ILE A 32 12.17 -2.80 -16.04
N GLU A 33 11.89 -2.78 -17.35
CA GLU A 33 11.90 -1.54 -18.13
C GLU A 33 10.87 -0.58 -17.52
N VAL A 34 11.34 0.54 -16.99
CA VAL A 34 10.49 1.56 -16.34
C VAL A 34 9.73 2.31 -17.43
N ASN A 35 8.61 1.71 -17.85
CA ASN A 35 7.80 2.16 -18.97
C ASN A 35 6.93 3.36 -18.55
N ASN A 36 7.58 4.52 -18.44
CA ASN A 36 7.05 5.75 -17.83
C ASN A 36 6.01 6.49 -18.71
N ASP A 37 4.99 5.76 -19.17
CA ASP A 37 3.85 6.26 -19.93
C ASP A 37 2.68 6.63 -18.99
N GLN A 38 2.93 7.56 -18.06
CA GLN A 38 1.88 8.17 -17.23
C GLN A 38 0.97 9.12 -18.04
N THR A 39 1.10 9.15 -19.37
CA THR A 39 0.41 10.05 -20.30
C THR A 39 -0.53 9.33 -21.26
N ARG A 40 -0.83 8.05 -21.00
CA ARG A 40 -1.76 7.24 -21.81
C ARG A 40 -3.22 7.71 -21.74
N SER A 41 -3.49 8.73 -22.56
CA SER A 41 -4.77 9.14 -23.16
C SER A 41 -6.02 9.06 -22.27
N HIS A 42 -6.66 10.21 -22.08
CA HIS A 42 -8.06 10.29 -21.64
C HIS A 42 -8.99 9.68 -22.71
N ARG A 43 -9.03 8.35 -22.82
CA ARG A 43 -10.18 7.66 -23.39
C ARG A 43 -11.35 8.01 -22.48
N ALA A 44 -12.28 8.82 -22.97
CA ALA A 44 -13.46 9.23 -22.21
C ALA A 44 -14.11 7.98 -21.59
N LYS A 45 -14.04 7.84 -20.26
CA LYS A 45 -14.65 6.73 -19.53
C LYS A 45 -16.16 6.88 -19.78
N SER A 46 -16.71 6.08 -20.68
CA SER A 46 -18.16 5.97 -20.88
C SER A 46 -18.80 5.66 -19.54
N GLN A 47 -19.90 6.33 -19.21
CA GLN A 47 -20.64 6.02 -18.00
C GLN A 47 -20.97 4.51 -18.01
N PRO A 48 -20.69 3.78 -16.92
CA PRO A 48 -21.03 2.37 -16.83
C PRO A 48 -22.54 2.19 -17.00
N THR A 49 -22.93 1.07 -17.61
CA THR A 49 -24.33 0.69 -17.69
C THR A 49 -24.85 0.28 -16.31
N THR A 50 -26.16 0.34 -16.10
CA THR A 50 -26.79 -0.06 -14.82
C THR A 50 -26.38 -1.48 -14.39
N ARG A 51 -26.19 -2.40 -15.35
CA ARG A 51 -25.71 -3.78 -15.10
C ARG A 51 -24.27 -3.85 -14.60
N GLU A 52 -23.43 -2.88 -14.99
CA GLU A 52 -22.05 -2.77 -14.51
C GLU A 52 -22.01 -2.12 -13.12
N GLU A 53 -22.83 -1.10 -12.87
CA GLU A 53 -23.02 -0.53 -11.53
C GLU A 53 -23.55 -1.59 -10.54
N GLU A 54 -24.55 -2.38 -10.93
CA GLU A 54 -25.05 -3.56 -10.18
C GLU A 54 -23.93 -4.58 -9.90
N ARG A 55 -23.12 -4.93 -10.91
CA ARG A 55 -21.99 -5.88 -10.77
C ARG A 55 -20.97 -5.41 -9.75
N TRP A 56 -20.71 -4.10 -9.66
CA TRP A 56 -19.79 -3.51 -8.69
C TRP A 56 -20.44 -3.11 -7.36
N LEU A 57 -21.67 -3.57 -7.11
CA LEU A 57 -22.31 -3.60 -5.79
C LEU A 57 -22.41 -5.01 -5.20
N GLU A 58 -22.40 -6.07 -6.01
CA GLU A 58 -22.44 -7.45 -5.49
C GLU A 58 -21.13 -7.86 -4.76
N PRO A 59 -21.20 -8.79 -3.78
CA PRO A 59 -20.06 -9.27 -3.04
C PRO A 59 -19.32 -10.34 -3.83
N THR A 60 -18.10 -10.62 -3.39
CA THR A 60 -17.22 -11.65 -3.97
C THR A 60 -16.62 -12.50 -2.85
N PHE A 61 -15.55 -13.27 -3.09
CA PHE A 61 -14.94 -14.05 -2.00
C PHE A 61 -14.21 -13.14 -1.01
N PHE A 62 -13.38 -12.21 -1.52
CA PHE A 62 -12.62 -11.30 -0.66
C PHE A 62 -13.44 -10.06 -0.27
N ILE A 63 -14.36 -9.62 -1.14
CA ILE A 63 -15.23 -8.44 -0.92
C ILE A 63 -16.59 -8.93 -0.36
N ASP A 64 -16.55 -9.70 0.72
CA ASP A 64 -17.70 -10.44 1.31
C ASP A 64 -18.59 -9.57 2.22
N TRP A 65 -19.00 -8.42 1.69
CA TRP A 65 -19.61 -7.33 2.45
C TRP A 65 -20.98 -7.63 3.07
N LYS A 66 -21.67 -8.69 2.65
CA LYS A 66 -22.97 -9.13 3.21
C LYS A 66 -22.84 -9.77 4.62
N SER A 67 -21.62 -9.83 5.17
CA SER A 67 -21.32 -10.26 6.54
C SER A 67 -21.57 -9.15 7.59
N SER A 68 -21.99 -9.52 8.80
CA SER A 68 -22.38 -8.55 9.84
C SER A 68 -21.29 -7.51 10.18
N PRO A 69 -20.01 -7.87 10.37
CA PRO A 69 -18.97 -6.88 10.71
C PRO A 69 -18.80 -5.79 9.65
N VAL A 70 -18.88 -6.15 8.36
CA VAL A 70 -18.74 -5.19 7.24
C VAL A 70 -20.00 -4.33 7.12
N LEU A 71 -21.19 -4.92 7.27
CA LEU A 71 -22.46 -4.19 7.30
C LEU A 71 -22.54 -3.20 8.46
N GLU A 72 -22.11 -3.60 9.66
CA GLU A 72 -22.13 -2.78 10.87
C GLU A 72 -21.14 -1.62 10.77
N PHE A 73 -19.90 -1.88 10.32
CA PHE A 73 -18.93 -0.82 10.02
C PHE A 73 -19.50 0.16 8.99
N SER A 74 -19.94 -0.34 7.83
CA SER A 74 -20.50 0.49 6.75
C SER A 74 -21.65 1.38 7.24
N ARG A 75 -22.62 0.82 7.97
CA ARG A 75 -23.78 1.56 8.50
C ARG A 75 -23.39 2.59 9.55
N ARG A 76 -22.42 2.29 10.41
CA ARG A 76 -21.94 3.19 11.47
C ARG A 76 -21.27 4.42 10.87
N GLU A 77 -20.29 4.23 9.99
CA GLU A 77 -19.50 5.34 9.42
C GLU A 77 -20.34 6.20 8.45
N THR A 78 -21.30 5.60 7.75
CA THR A 78 -22.21 6.32 6.85
C THR A 78 -23.47 6.88 7.53
N ALA A 79 -23.58 6.80 8.86
CA ALA A 79 -24.76 7.27 9.59
C ALA A 79 -25.03 8.77 9.33
N GLY A 80 -26.21 9.07 8.79
CA GLY A 80 -26.62 10.43 8.41
C GLY A 80 -26.03 10.95 7.09
N ALA A 81 -25.27 10.13 6.34
CA ALA A 81 -24.70 10.54 5.06
C ALA A 81 -25.76 10.64 3.94
N THR A 82 -25.87 11.83 3.37
CA THR A 82 -26.93 12.27 2.46
C THR A 82 -26.69 11.89 0.99
N SER A 83 -25.45 11.56 0.62
CA SER A 83 -25.06 11.27 -0.77
C SER A 83 -23.99 10.17 -0.85
N ASN A 84 -23.88 9.50 -2.00
CA ASN A 84 -22.82 8.51 -2.24
C ASN A 84 -21.41 9.11 -2.15
N ARG A 85 -21.22 10.38 -2.53
CA ARG A 85 -19.95 11.10 -2.31
C ARG A 85 -19.64 11.22 -0.82
N GLU A 86 -20.61 11.62 0.00
CA GLU A 86 -20.41 11.75 1.45
C GLU A 86 -20.11 10.38 2.12
N ARG A 87 -20.79 9.31 1.66
CA ARG A 87 -20.52 7.93 2.11
C ARG A 87 -19.08 7.53 1.79
N ALA A 88 -18.65 7.71 0.54
CA ALA A 88 -17.30 7.41 0.09
C ALA A 88 -16.22 8.16 0.88
N ILE A 89 -16.42 9.46 1.13
CA ILE A 89 -15.48 10.29 1.91
C ILE A 89 -15.37 9.78 3.36
N ARG A 90 -16.49 9.56 4.05
CA ARG A 90 -16.50 9.05 5.44
C ARG A 90 -15.83 7.69 5.54
N LEU A 91 -16.15 6.76 4.62
CA LEU A 91 -15.56 5.43 4.58
C LEU A 91 -14.07 5.44 4.28
N PHE A 92 -13.60 6.32 3.37
CA PHE A 92 -12.17 6.51 3.11
C PHE A 92 -11.43 6.87 4.40
N TYR A 93 -11.87 7.90 5.14
CA TYR A 93 -11.20 8.32 6.38
C TYR A 93 -11.30 7.24 7.47
N ALA A 94 -12.47 6.61 7.65
CA ALA A 94 -12.66 5.57 8.64
C ALA A 94 -11.79 4.32 8.37
N VAL A 95 -11.56 3.94 7.12
CA VAL A 95 -10.66 2.82 6.77
C VAL A 95 -9.19 3.25 6.74
N ARG A 96 -8.89 4.50 6.36
CA ARG A 96 -7.52 5.05 6.41
C ARG A 96 -7.00 5.11 7.83
N ASP A 97 -7.77 5.69 8.76
CA ASP A 97 -7.31 5.97 10.13
C ASP A 97 -7.75 4.90 11.15
N GLY A 98 -8.87 4.20 10.93
CA GLY A 98 -9.39 3.17 11.85
C GLY A 98 -8.62 1.84 11.88
N PHE A 99 -7.63 1.66 10.99
CA PHE A 99 -6.72 0.51 11.01
C PHE A 99 -5.28 1.03 10.96
N ARG A 100 -4.46 0.66 11.95
CA ARG A 100 -3.03 0.98 11.93
C ARG A 100 -2.37 0.34 10.72
N TYR A 101 -1.63 1.12 9.93
CA TYR A 101 -0.86 0.55 8.82
C TYR A 101 0.28 -0.31 9.37
N ASP A 102 0.35 -1.56 8.91
CA ASP A 102 1.36 -2.51 9.36
C ASP A 102 1.90 -3.29 8.15
N PRO A 103 3.11 -2.97 7.66
CA PRO A 103 3.69 -3.64 6.50
C PRO A 103 4.12 -5.09 6.80
N TYR A 104 4.10 -5.50 8.07
CA TYR A 104 4.42 -6.87 8.46
C TYR A 104 3.18 -7.79 8.44
N SER A 105 1.96 -7.27 8.28
CA SER A 105 0.71 -8.07 8.38
C SER A 105 0.39 -8.95 7.14
N VAL A 106 1.41 -9.49 6.46
CA VAL A 106 1.22 -10.34 5.27
C VAL A 106 0.91 -11.78 5.69
N SER A 107 -0.16 -12.35 5.13
CA SER A 107 -0.52 -13.77 5.28
C SER A 107 -0.50 -14.50 3.93
N ARG A 108 -0.44 -15.84 3.99
CA ARG A 108 -0.62 -16.78 2.86
C ARG A 108 -2.02 -17.38 2.77
N HIS A 109 -2.89 -17.11 3.74
CA HIS A 109 -4.22 -17.70 3.83
C HIS A 109 -5.24 -16.74 3.20
N ALA A 110 -5.98 -17.19 2.17
CA ALA A 110 -6.92 -16.37 1.43
C ALA A 110 -8.04 -15.82 2.33
N GLU A 111 -8.39 -16.59 3.37
CA GLU A 111 -9.37 -16.27 4.39
C GLU A 111 -9.04 -14.96 5.13
N ASP A 112 -7.76 -14.68 5.38
CA ASP A 112 -7.30 -13.48 6.10
C ASP A 112 -7.47 -12.19 5.27
N TYR A 113 -7.63 -12.32 3.96
CA TYR A 113 -7.85 -11.20 3.03
C TYR A 113 -9.35 -10.94 2.77
N ARG A 114 -10.25 -11.69 3.40
CA ARG A 114 -11.70 -11.43 3.33
C ARG A 114 -12.06 -10.20 4.15
N ALA A 115 -12.90 -9.32 3.62
CA ALA A 115 -13.34 -8.11 4.31
C ALA A 115 -13.96 -8.40 5.69
N SER A 116 -14.66 -9.54 5.85
CA SER A 116 -15.19 -10.01 7.12
C SER A 116 -14.13 -10.41 8.16
N ALA A 117 -12.95 -10.89 7.72
CA ALA A 117 -11.81 -11.18 8.58
C ALA A 117 -11.03 -9.89 8.90
N ILE A 118 -10.79 -9.05 7.88
CA ILE A 118 -10.12 -7.74 8.03
C ILE A 118 -10.89 -6.85 9.01
N ALA A 119 -12.23 -6.86 8.98
CA ALA A 119 -13.09 -6.14 9.93
C ALA A 119 -12.83 -6.45 11.43
N GLN A 120 -12.17 -7.56 11.73
CA GLN A 120 -11.86 -8.01 13.10
C GLN A 120 -10.42 -7.67 13.52
N THR A 121 -9.62 -7.03 12.64
CA THR A 121 -8.25 -6.59 12.96
C THR A 121 -8.22 -5.10 13.34
N SER A 122 -7.20 -4.71 14.13
CA SER A 122 -6.86 -3.30 14.39
C SER A 122 -5.72 -2.78 13.51
N ARG A 123 -5.12 -3.66 12.70
CA ARG A 123 -3.93 -3.38 11.89
C ARG A 123 -3.98 -4.11 10.55
N ALA A 124 -3.48 -3.47 9.50
CA ALA A 124 -3.53 -4.00 8.15
C ALA A 124 -2.52 -3.34 7.20
N PHE A 125 -2.02 -4.11 6.23
CA PHE A 125 -1.20 -3.62 5.12
C PHE A 125 -2.07 -2.95 4.02
N CYS A 126 -1.43 -2.41 2.97
CA CYS A 126 -2.08 -1.65 1.90
C CYS A 126 -3.20 -2.43 1.18
N GLY A 127 -2.94 -3.66 0.75
CA GLY A 127 -3.92 -4.54 0.08
C GLY A 127 -5.19 -4.75 0.92
N PRO A 128 -5.11 -5.31 2.14
CA PRO A 128 -6.25 -5.47 3.03
C PRO A 128 -7.04 -4.18 3.32
N LYS A 129 -6.38 -3.03 3.52
CA LYS A 129 -7.08 -1.74 3.71
C LYS A 129 -7.85 -1.31 2.46
N ALA A 130 -7.32 -1.56 1.26
CA ALA A 130 -8.04 -1.31 0.01
C ALA A 130 -9.22 -2.29 -0.19
N ILE A 131 -9.03 -3.58 0.07
CA ILE A 131 -10.10 -4.60 0.00
C ILE A 131 -11.26 -4.23 0.93
N PHE A 132 -10.94 -3.88 2.18
CA PHE A 132 -11.96 -3.51 3.16
C PHE A 132 -12.69 -2.22 2.76
N LEU A 133 -11.98 -1.19 2.25
CA LEU A 133 -12.63 0.01 1.70
C LEU A 133 -13.58 -0.33 0.54
N THR A 134 -13.17 -1.19 -0.40
CA THR A 134 -14.03 -1.65 -1.49
C THR A 134 -15.30 -2.33 -0.94
N ALA A 135 -15.16 -3.18 0.08
CA ALA A 135 -16.28 -3.90 0.68
C ALA A 135 -17.30 -2.99 1.39
N VAL A 136 -16.82 -2.07 2.24
CA VAL A 136 -17.73 -1.12 2.92
C VAL A 136 -18.34 -0.11 1.95
N ALA A 137 -17.66 0.24 0.85
CA ALA A 137 -18.24 1.07 -0.22
C ALA A 137 -19.41 0.35 -0.91
N ARG A 138 -19.25 -0.92 -1.30
CA ARG A 138 -20.34 -1.74 -1.87
C ARG A 138 -21.52 -1.85 -0.90
N ALA A 139 -21.26 -2.13 0.38
CA ALA A 139 -22.29 -2.17 1.43
C ALA A 139 -23.03 -0.83 1.65
N ALA A 140 -22.40 0.30 1.31
CA ALA A 140 -23.00 1.63 1.39
C ALA A 140 -23.76 2.06 0.11
N GLY A 141 -23.84 1.19 -0.91
CA GLY A 141 -24.46 1.51 -2.19
C GLY A 141 -23.59 2.37 -3.11
N VAL A 142 -22.27 2.38 -2.91
CA VAL A 142 -21.29 3.03 -3.79
C VAL A 142 -20.61 1.95 -4.65
N PRO A 143 -20.81 1.91 -5.99
CA PRO A 143 -20.16 0.91 -6.83
C PRO A 143 -18.64 1.04 -6.75
N ALA A 144 -17.95 -0.07 -6.48
CA ALA A 144 -16.54 -0.06 -6.11
C ALA A 144 -15.75 -1.24 -6.68
N ARG A 145 -14.50 -1.01 -7.06
CA ARG A 145 -13.55 -2.00 -7.60
C ARG A 145 -12.23 -2.00 -6.84
N ILE A 146 -11.53 -3.13 -6.84
CA ILE A 146 -10.18 -3.21 -6.27
C ILE A 146 -9.15 -3.00 -7.40
N GLY A 147 -8.11 -2.22 -7.14
CA GLY A 147 -7.02 -1.96 -8.07
C GLY A 147 -5.67 -2.23 -7.43
N PHE A 148 -4.68 -2.60 -8.24
CA PHE A 148 -3.33 -2.91 -7.76
C PHE A 148 -2.27 -2.26 -8.65
N ALA A 149 -1.15 -1.89 -8.05
CA ALA A 149 0.01 -1.34 -8.72
C ALA A 149 1.29 -1.81 -8.03
N ASP A 150 2.45 -1.63 -8.67
CA ASP A 150 3.74 -1.69 -8.00
C ASP A 150 4.20 -0.26 -7.71
N VAL A 151 4.68 -0.04 -6.50
CA VAL A 151 5.10 1.29 -6.01
C VAL A 151 6.52 1.23 -5.45
N ARG A 152 7.36 2.20 -5.81
CA ARG A 152 8.57 2.48 -5.04
C ARG A 152 8.15 3.24 -3.78
N ASN A 153 8.35 2.65 -2.62
CA ASN A 153 7.94 3.20 -1.33
C ASN A 153 9.13 3.79 -0.60
N HIS A 154 9.16 5.11 -0.42
CA HIS A 154 10.18 5.78 0.38
C HIS A 154 9.79 5.90 1.86
N LEU A 155 8.54 5.59 2.24
CA LEU A 155 8.12 5.37 3.63
C LEU A 155 8.31 3.89 4.01
N ALA A 156 9.57 3.50 4.10
CA ALA A 156 10.00 2.17 4.52
C ALA A 156 11.22 2.30 5.46
N THR A 157 11.26 1.52 6.54
CA THR A 157 12.44 1.49 7.42
C THR A 157 13.58 0.70 6.77
N PRO A 158 14.85 0.93 7.15
CA PRO A 158 15.97 0.11 6.68
C PRO A 158 15.75 -1.38 6.93
N LYS A 159 15.14 -1.75 8.06
CA LYS A 159 14.74 -3.11 8.39
C LYS A 159 13.71 -3.68 7.41
N LEU A 160 12.69 -2.90 7.05
CA LEU A 160 11.69 -3.32 6.07
C LEU A 160 12.30 -3.50 4.67
N LEU A 161 13.18 -2.59 4.24
CA LEU A 161 13.88 -2.67 2.96
C LEU A 161 14.84 -3.86 2.89
N GLU A 162 15.63 -4.10 3.95
CA GLU A 162 16.47 -5.30 4.08
C GLU A 162 15.63 -6.58 3.99
N ARG A 163 14.47 -6.60 4.66
CA ARG A 163 13.58 -7.76 4.73
C ARG A 163 12.79 -8.05 3.45
N MET A 164 12.48 -7.03 2.67
CA MET A 164 11.88 -7.15 1.33
C MET A 164 12.93 -7.42 0.25
N GLY A 165 14.20 -7.04 0.47
CA GLY A 165 15.28 -7.14 -0.52
C GLY A 165 15.19 -6.15 -1.68
N THR A 166 14.26 -5.18 -1.63
CA THR A 166 13.93 -4.24 -2.72
C THR A 166 13.28 -2.96 -2.18
N ASP A 167 13.30 -1.88 -2.95
CA ASP A 167 12.52 -0.66 -2.72
C ASP A 167 11.15 -0.65 -3.43
N ILE A 168 10.89 -1.67 -4.26
CA ILE A 168 9.64 -1.86 -5.01
C ILE A 168 8.68 -2.75 -4.23
N PHE A 169 7.57 -2.16 -3.78
CA PHE A 169 6.48 -2.84 -3.10
C PHE A 169 5.41 -3.18 -4.14
N VAL A 170 5.39 -4.46 -4.53
CA VAL A 170 4.46 -4.99 -5.54
C VAL A 170 3.05 -5.23 -4.97
N PHE A 171 2.03 -5.22 -5.83
CA PHE A 171 0.60 -5.32 -5.45
C PHE A 171 0.17 -4.38 -4.31
N HIS A 172 0.62 -3.13 -4.35
CA HIS A 172 0.04 -2.05 -3.56
C HIS A 172 -1.43 -1.83 -3.97
N GLY A 173 -2.34 -2.08 -3.02
CA GLY A 173 -3.78 -1.98 -3.24
C GLY A 173 -4.33 -0.56 -3.13
N TYR A 174 -5.20 -0.21 -4.07
CA TYR A 174 -6.05 0.97 -4.07
C TYR A 174 -7.50 0.59 -4.43
N CYS A 175 -8.47 1.46 -4.15
CA CYS A 175 -9.87 1.27 -4.53
C CYS A 175 -10.23 2.22 -5.68
N GLU A 176 -11.04 1.77 -6.64
CA GLU A 176 -11.75 2.67 -7.56
C GLU A 176 -13.20 2.81 -7.08
N LEU A 177 -13.66 4.05 -6.84
CA LEU A 177 -15.01 4.38 -6.38
C LEU A 177 -15.77 5.13 -7.47
N TYR A 178 -17.02 4.74 -7.74
CA TYR A 178 -17.88 5.45 -8.68
C TYR A 178 -18.76 6.48 -7.97
N ILE A 179 -18.50 7.76 -8.25
CA ILE A 179 -19.05 8.91 -7.56
C ILE A 179 -19.46 9.96 -8.60
N GLU A 180 -20.72 10.41 -8.54
CA GLU A 180 -21.25 11.52 -9.35
C GLU A 180 -21.00 11.38 -10.88
N GLY A 181 -20.93 10.14 -11.38
CA GLY A 181 -20.67 9.81 -12.78
C GLY A 181 -19.20 9.57 -13.15
N GLN A 182 -18.28 9.61 -12.17
CA GLN A 182 -16.84 9.49 -12.37
C GLN A 182 -16.23 8.34 -11.56
N TRP A 183 -15.18 7.72 -12.08
CA TRP A 183 -14.37 6.73 -11.36
C TRP A 183 -13.13 7.40 -10.77
N LEU A 184 -13.07 7.49 -9.44
CA LEU A 184 -11.95 8.06 -8.68
C LEU A 184 -11.09 6.95 -8.05
N LYS A 185 -9.78 6.99 -8.25
CA LYS A 185 -8.79 6.09 -7.60
C LYS A 185 -8.43 6.63 -6.21
N VAL A 186 -8.55 5.82 -5.16
CA VAL A 186 -8.24 6.22 -3.77
C VAL A 186 -7.41 5.17 -3.03
N ALA A 187 -6.35 5.60 -2.34
CA ALA A 187 -5.45 4.74 -1.58
C ALA A 187 -5.56 5.05 -0.07
N PRO A 188 -6.35 4.28 0.72
CA PRO A 188 -6.54 4.52 2.15
C PRO A 188 -5.34 4.04 2.99
N THR A 189 -4.11 4.18 2.48
CA THR A 189 -2.99 3.32 2.86
C THR A 189 -2.35 3.69 4.20
N PHE A 190 -1.87 4.91 4.38
CA PHE A 190 -1.20 5.33 5.61
C PHE A 190 -2.19 6.07 6.52
N ASN A 191 -2.33 5.61 7.77
CA ASN A 191 -3.10 6.32 8.79
C ASN A 191 -2.36 7.61 9.20
N ARG A 192 -3.11 8.65 9.57
CA ARG A 192 -2.57 9.97 9.93
C ARG A 192 -1.43 9.91 10.96
N GLU A 193 -1.54 9.08 11.97
CA GLU A 193 -0.61 8.99 13.09
C GLU A 193 0.76 8.42 12.64
N LEU A 194 0.75 7.57 11.60
CA LEU A 194 1.98 7.12 10.92
C LEU A 194 2.57 8.23 10.04
N CYS A 195 1.72 8.98 9.31
CA CYS A 195 2.17 10.10 8.48
C CYS A 195 2.86 11.18 9.33
N GLU A 196 2.26 11.55 10.46
CA GLU A 196 2.82 12.48 11.44
C GLU A 196 4.16 11.98 12.00
N ARG A 197 4.28 10.69 12.36
CA ARG A 197 5.56 10.10 12.81
C ARG A 197 6.67 10.20 11.76
N PHE A 198 6.36 9.93 10.50
CA PHE A 198 7.34 9.92 9.43
C PHE A 198 7.60 11.32 8.83
N GLY A 199 6.91 12.36 9.32
CA GLY A 199 7.06 13.73 8.82
C GLY A 199 6.52 13.92 7.40
N VAL A 200 5.47 13.18 7.03
CA VAL A 200 4.89 13.21 5.68
C VAL A 200 3.45 13.70 5.69
N LYS A 201 2.97 14.22 4.56
CA LYS A 201 1.60 14.70 4.42
C LYS A 201 0.62 13.53 4.27
N THR A 202 -0.36 13.45 5.16
CA THR A 202 -1.47 12.48 5.07
C THR A 202 -2.28 12.65 3.77
N GLN A 203 -2.68 11.54 3.16
CA GLN A 203 -3.46 11.54 1.92
C GLN A 203 -4.94 11.85 2.20
N GLU A 204 -5.39 13.05 1.84
CA GLU A 204 -6.79 13.49 1.96
C GLU A 204 -7.62 13.09 0.72
N PHE A 205 -8.96 13.10 0.88
CA PHE A 205 -9.93 12.82 -0.18
C PHE A 205 -11.19 13.69 -0.02
N ASP A 206 -11.60 14.34 -1.11
CA ASP A 206 -12.74 15.28 -1.14
C ASP A 206 -13.96 14.74 -1.92
N GLY A 207 -13.85 13.52 -2.48
CA GLY A 207 -14.87 12.92 -3.31
C GLY A 207 -15.01 13.53 -4.71
N ARG A 208 -14.02 14.29 -5.19
CA ARG A 208 -14.02 14.93 -6.53
C ARG A 208 -12.79 14.58 -7.38
N ALA A 209 -11.65 14.30 -6.75
CA ALA A 209 -10.41 13.92 -7.41
C ALA A 209 -9.84 12.60 -6.87
N ASP A 210 -8.87 12.03 -7.59
CA ASP A 210 -8.11 10.86 -7.15
C ASP A 210 -7.31 11.18 -5.88
N ALA A 211 -7.32 10.25 -4.92
CA ALA A 211 -6.56 10.30 -3.68
C ALA A 211 -5.49 9.18 -3.66
N LEU A 212 -4.58 9.23 -4.63
CA LEU A 212 -3.40 8.36 -4.72
C LEU A 212 -2.21 8.98 -4.00
N LEU A 213 -1.30 8.13 -3.50
CA LEU A 213 -0.14 8.55 -2.71
C LEU A 213 0.78 9.48 -3.54
N GLN A 214 1.21 10.58 -2.92
CA GLN A 214 1.90 11.65 -3.63
C GLN A 214 3.38 11.32 -3.90
N PRO A 215 3.96 11.79 -5.03
CA PRO A 215 5.37 11.57 -5.35
C PRO A 215 6.35 12.34 -4.46
N PHE A 216 5.89 13.37 -3.75
CA PHE A 216 6.72 14.18 -2.86
C PHE A 216 6.03 14.46 -1.52
N ASP A 217 6.83 14.61 -0.47
CA ASP A 217 6.39 15.08 0.85
C ASP A 217 6.41 16.61 0.97
N ALA A 218 6.16 17.13 2.19
CA ALA A 218 6.09 18.58 2.45
C ALA A 218 7.43 19.30 2.27
N GLU A 219 8.56 18.60 2.36
CA GLU A 219 9.91 19.12 2.12
C GLU A 219 10.39 18.90 0.67
N GLY A 220 9.55 18.32 -0.19
CA GLY A 220 9.89 18.04 -1.59
C GLY A 220 10.77 16.81 -1.80
N ARG A 221 10.91 15.94 -0.80
CA ARG A 221 11.65 14.66 -0.91
C ARG A 221 10.74 13.62 -1.55
N ARG A 222 11.30 12.67 -2.32
CA ARG A 222 10.51 11.61 -2.97
C ARG A 222 9.81 10.74 -1.92
N HIS A 223 8.51 10.50 -2.12
CA HIS A 223 7.65 9.83 -1.15
C HIS A 223 7.07 8.51 -1.70
N MET A 224 6.27 8.54 -2.78
CA MET A 224 5.69 7.34 -3.39
C MET A 224 5.66 7.43 -4.92
N GLU A 225 6.20 6.44 -5.64
CA GLU A 225 6.20 6.43 -7.10
C GLU A 225 5.48 5.18 -7.63
N TYR A 226 4.38 5.34 -8.35
CA TYR A 226 3.69 4.26 -9.06
C TYR A 226 4.49 3.89 -10.31
N VAL A 227 5.14 2.71 -10.30
CA VAL A 227 6.08 2.27 -11.35
C VAL A 227 5.46 1.27 -12.34
N ASN A 228 4.33 0.65 -12.00
CA ASN A 228 3.59 -0.31 -12.84
C ASN A 228 2.11 -0.35 -12.39
N ASP A 229 1.14 -0.22 -13.30
CA ASP A 229 -0.29 -0.43 -12.97
C ASP A 229 -0.66 -1.88 -13.31
N ARG A 230 -1.08 -2.66 -12.31
CA ARG A 230 -1.56 -4.04 -12.50
C ARG A 230 -3.03 -4.08 -12.91
N GLY A 231 -3.69 -2.94 -12.94
CA GLY A 231 -5.07 -2.79 -13.38
C GLY A 231 -6.10 -2.94 -12.27
N ILE A 232 -7.33 -3.18 -12.71
CA ILE A 232 -8.55 -3.15 -11.89
C ILE A 232 -9.26 -4.49 -12.00
N PHE A 233 -9.74 -5.00 -10.87
CA PHE A 233 -10.33 -6.32 -10.74
C PHE A 233 -11.70 -6.24 -10.03
N ASP A 234 -12.56 -7.21 -10.31
CA ASP A 234 -13.88 -7.33 -9.68
C ASP A 234 -13.80 -7.95 -8.27
N ASP A 235 -12.79 -8.81 -8.05
CA ASP A 235 -12.36 -9.46 -6.81
C ASP A 235 -10.82 -9.52 -6.75
N VAL A 236 -10.22 -9.94 -5.64
CA VAL A 236 -8.74 -9.96 -5.49
C VAL A 236 -8.10 -11.10 -6.31
N PRO A 237 -7.06 -10.83 -7.14
CA PRO A 237 -6.29 -11.85 -7.86
C PRO A 237 -5.27 -12.54 -6.95
N PHE A 238 -5.77 -13.25 -5.93
CA PHE A 238 -4.96 -13.69 -4.78
C PHE A 238 -3.81 -14.63 -5.15
N GLU A 239 -4.05 -15.60 -6.03
CA GLU A 239 -3.03 -16.57 -6.48
C GLU A 239 -1.92 -15.88 -7.28
N GLU A 240 -2.24 -14.81 -8.02
CA GLU A 240 -1.23 -14.00 -8.71
C GLU A 240 -0.43 -13.15 -7.72
N MET A 241 -1.13 -12.50 -6.79
CA MET A 241 -0.51 -11.67 -5.74
C MET A 241 0.47 -12.48 -4.89
N MET A 242 0.07 -13.66 -4.41
CA MET A 242 0.94 -14.55 -3.63
C MET A 242 2.15 -15.05 -4.45
N ARG A 243 1.93 -15.48 -5.69
CA ARG A 243 3.02 -15.96 -6.56
C ARG A 243 4.05 -14.84 -6.80
N VAL A 244 3.60 -13.63 -7.10
CA VAL A 244 4.48 -12.48 -7.35
C VAL A 244 5.16 -12.01 -6.05
N PHE A 245 4.53 -12.16 -4.88
CA PHE A 245 5.20 -11.92 -3.59
C PHE A 245 6.37 -12.89 -3.37
N GLU A 246 6.20 -14.19 -3.66
CA GLU A 246 7.29 -15.18 -3.55
C GLU A 246 8.37 -14.99 -4.63
N GLU A 247 8.00 -14.59 -5.86
CA GLU A 247 8.92 -14.28 -6.95
C GLU A 247 9.83 -13.07 -6.65
N ILE A 248 9.29 -12.02 -5.99
CA ILE A 248 9.98 -10.73 -5.79
C ILE A 248 10.67 -10.62 -4.43
N TYR A 249 9.99 -10.99 -3.34
CA TYR A 249 10.53 -10.88 -1.97
C TYR A 249 11.16 -12.18 -1.46
N GLY A 250 11.03 -13.28 -2.22
CA GLY A 250 11.58 -14.58 -1.88
C GLY A 250 10.72 -15.42 -0.92
N PRO A 251 11.18 -16.66 -0.63
CA PRO A 251 10.45 -17.59 0.22
C PRO A 251 10.36 -17.08 1.66
N GLY A 252 9.20 -17.29 2.29
CA GLY A 252 8.95 -16.83 3.66
C GLY A 252 8.45 -15.39 3.77
N ILE A 253 7.99 -14.76 2.68
CA ILE A 253 7.27 -13.47 2.76
C ILE A 253 6.01 -13.55 3.65
N ALA A 254 5.32 -14.70 3.69
CA ALA A 254 4.20 -14.92 4.61
C ALA A 254 4.62 -15.05 6.10
N ASP A 255 5.89 -15.35 6.37
CA ASP A 255 6.43 -15.38 7.73
C ASP A 255 6.72 -13.97 8.29
N LEU A 256 6.63 -12.93 7.46
CA LEU A 256 6.76 -11.53 7.85
C LEU A 256 5.78 -11.15 8.98
N SER A 257 4.63 -11.81 9.04
CA SER A 257 3.62 -11.72 10.12
C SER A 257 4.14 -12.05 11.53
N LYS A 258 5.28 -12.75 11.63
CA LYS A 258 5.97 -13.10 12.89
C LYS A 258 6.98 -12.03 13.32
N GLU A 259 7.33 -11.11 12.42
CA GLU A 259 8.23 -10.00 12.69
C GLU A 259 7.45 -8.74 13.10
N SER A 260 8.18 -7.74 13.59
CA SER A 260 7.65 -6.40 13.82
C SER A 260 8.74 -5.34 13.85
N ASP A 261 8.36 -4.09 13.63
CA ASP A 261 9.22 -2.92 13.71
C ASP A 261 8.49 -1.83 14.53
N PRO A 262 9.06 -1.32 15.64
CA PRO A 262 8.45 -0.29 16.48
C PRO A 262 7.99 0.97 15.73
N ALA A 263 8.60 1.29 14.57
CA ALA A 263 8.19 2.43 13.76
C ALA A 263 6.69 2.38 13.37
N PHE A 264 6.14 1.19 13.19
CA PHE A 264 4.74 0.97 12.78
C PHE A 264 3.79 0.55 13.92
N GLN A 265 4.27 0.37 15.16
CA GLN A 265 3.55 -0.42 16.19
C GLN A 265 2.50 0.31 17.05
N THR A 266 2.38 1.64 16.97
CA THR A 266 1.49 2.45 17.83
C THR A 266 0.17 2.77 17.16
#